data_AF-A0A2N0QY74-F1
#
_entry.id   AF-A0A2N0QY74-F1
#
_cell.length_a   1.000
_cell.length_b   1.000
_cell.length_c   1.000
_cell.angle_alpha   90.00
_cell.angle_beta   90.00
_cell.angle_gamma   90.00
#
_symmetry.space_group_name_H-M   'P 1'
#
loop_
_entity.id
_entity.type
_entity.pdbx_description
1 polymer ?
#
loop_
_entity_poly.entity_id
_entity_poly.type
_entity_poly.pdbx_seq_one_letter_code
_entity_poly.pdbx_strand_id
1 'polypeptide(L)'
;EEDRSIVGWNVEDIDKIQLKFHQAVKTNEDKIKSLCVSDDKKLAYITSSKQHIIAIVEYIVDKEFTNFTTNYAVIDMNNKDKKNALSFNKYAYANYCTFNLKGEFILYSSVKIDHEIIWIYSTQTKNNKWKCKRFYRIPKDYELISISKYDK
;
A
#
# COMPACT_ATOMS: atom_id res chain seq x y z
N GLU A 1 -24.66 -3.48 -10.02
CA GLU A 1 -23.55 -3.73 -9.08
C GLU A 1 -22.30 -3.10 -9.68
N GLU A 2 -21.61 -2.23 -8.96
CA GLU A 2 -20.34 -1.64 -9.44
C GLU A 2 -19.21 -2.66 -9.27
N ASP A 3 -18.39 -2.85 -10.30
CA ASP A 3 -17.36 -3.90 -10.36
C ASP A 3 -16.07 -3.57 -9.56
N ARG A 4 -16.06 -2.43 -8.84
CA ARG A 4 -14.96 -1.93 -7.98
C ARG A 4 -13.60 -1.90 -8.68
N SER A 5 -13.62 -1.70 -9.99
CA SER A 5 -12.43 -1.58 -10.82
C SER A 5 -11.74 -0.23 -10.62
N ILE A 6 -10.42 -0.24 -10.57
CA ILE A 6 -9.58 0.96 -10.69
C ILE A 6 -9.35 1.21 -12.18
N VAL A 7 -9.81 2.34 -12.69
CA VAL A 7 -9.72 2.70 -14.11
C VAL A 7 -8.63 3.75 -14.34
N GLY A 8 -7.72 3.45 -15.26
CA GLY A 8 -6.70 4.36 -15.75
C GLY A 8 -7.09 4.98 -17.09
N TRP A 9 -6.92 6.29 -17.20
CA TRP A 9 -7.19 7.08 -18.39
C TRP A 9 -5.89 7.68 -18.92
N ASN A 10 -5.70 7.65 -20.24
CA ASN A 10 -4.63 8.37 -20.91
C ASN A 10 -5.09 9.79 -21.23
N VAL A 11 -4.15 10.74 -21.11
CA VAL A 11 -4.30 12.12 -21.57
C VAL A 11 -3.36 12.29 -22.75
N GLU A 12 -3.89 12.25 -23.97
CA GLU A 12 -3.09 12.48 -25.19
C GLU A 12 -2.89 13.98 -25.44
N ASP A 13 -3.81 14.81 -24.98
CA ASP A 13 -3.84 16.25 -25.19
C ASP A 13 -4.42 16.91 -23.93
N ILE A 14 -3.56 17.57 -23.15
CA ILE A 14 -3.93 18.23 -21.88
C ILE A 14 -4.91 19.38 -22.15
N ASP A 15 -4.78 20.04 -23.31
CA ASP A 15 -5.59 21.21 -23.67
C ASP A 15 -6.99 20.81 -24.12
N LYS A 16 -7.17 19.57 -24.61
CA LYS A 16 -8.48 19.06 -25.04
C LYS A 16 -9.28 18.34 -23.95
N ILE A 17 -8.71 18.10 -22.76
CA ILE A 17 -9.31 17.36 -21.62
C ILE A 17 -10.04 16.08 -22.09
N GLN A 18 -9.52 15.41 -23.11
CA GLN A 18 -10.14 14.20 -23.65
C GLN A 18 -9.48 12.98 -23.02
N LEU A 19 -10.15 12.39 -22.03
CA LEU A 19 -9.71 11.16 -21.39
C LEU A 19 -10.01 9.96 -22.31
N LYS A 20 -8.97 9.22 -22.68
CA LYS A 20 -9.13 7.93 -23.37
C LYS A 20 -8.92 6.80 -22.38
N PHE A 21 -9.85 5.86 -22.36
CA PHE A 21 -9.70 4.66 -21.53
C PHE A 21 -8.38 3.95 -21.89
N HIS A 22 -7.53 3.72 -20.89
CA HIS A 22 -6.29 2.97 -21.07
C HIS A 22 -6.45 1.53 -20.59
N GLN A 23 -6.88 1.35 -19.34
CA GLN A 23 -7.02 0.04 -18.73
C GLN A 23 -7.88 0.09 -17.46
N ALA A 24 -8.38 -1.07 -17.05
CA ALA A 24 -9.00 -1.29 -15.75
C ALA A 24 -8.34 -2.46 -15.01
N VAL A 25 -8.23 -2.34 -13.69
CA VAL A 25 -7.78 -3.40 -12.77
C VAL A 25 -8.89 -3.67 -11.78
N LYS A 26 -9.42 -4.89 -11.78
CA LYS A 26 -10.47 -5.30 -10.82
C LYS A 26 -9.88 -5.46 -9.42
N THR A 27 -10.60 -4.98 -8.42
CA THR A 27 -10.25 -5.19 -7.02
C THR A 27 -11.49 -5.67 -6.27
N ASN A 28 -11.32 -6.65 -5.38
CA ASN A 28 -12.41 -7.15 -4.53
C ASN A 28 -12.43 -6.44 -3.17
N GLU A 29 -11.74 -5.31 -3.07
CA GLU A 29 -11.49 -4.63 -1.80
C GLU A 29 -12.55 -3.56 -1.59
N ASP A 30 -13.17 -3.53 -0.40
CA ASP A 30 -14.23 -2.57 -0.10
C ASP A 30 -13.71 -1.13 0.04
N LYS A 31 -12.48 -0.98 0.55
CA LYS A 31 -11.90 0.33 0.84
C LYS A 31 -10.38 0.36 0.63
N ILE A 32 -9.95 1.25 -0.25
CA ILE A 32 -8.54 1.57 -0.48
C ILE A 32 -8.18 2.80 0.37
N LYS A 33 -7.15 2.66 1.20
CA LYS A 33 -6.63 3.72 2.08
C LYS A 33 -5.57 4.57 1.40
N SER A 34 -4.72 3.94 0.61
CA SER A 34 -3.65 4.59 -0.16
C SER A 34 -3.40 3.77 -1.41
N LEU A 35 -3.13 4.45 -2.53
CA LEU A 35 -2.73 3.83 -3.78
C LEU A 35 -1.60 4.64 -4.40
N CYS A 36 -0.70 3.97 -5.12
CA CYS A 36 0.28 4.62 -5.98
C CYS A 36 0.54 3.78 -7.23
N VAL A 37 1.00 4.45 -8.28
CA VAL A 37 1.37 3.83 -9.55
C VAL A 37 2.83 4.15 -9.83
N SER A 38 3.64 3.14 -10.15
CA SER A 38 5.01 3.33 -10.60
C SER A 38 5.06 3.71 -12.07
N ASP A 39 6.19 4.27 -12.51
CA ASP A 39 6.43 4.56 -13.92
C ASP A 39 6.43 3.26 -14.78
N ASP A 40 6.86 2.13 -14.20
CA ASP A 40 6.76 0.78 -14.81
C ASP A 40 5.35 0.17 -14.79
N LYS A 41 4.29 0.96 -14.55
CA LYS A 41 2.90 0.52 -14.48
C LYS A 41 2.63 -0.56 -13.41
N LYS A 42 3.32 -0.51 -12.26
CA LYS A 42 2.96 -1.31 -11.08
C LYS A 42 2.00 -0.50 -10.22
N LEU A 43 0.83 -1.06 -9.95
CA LEU A 43 -0.17 -0.48 -9.05
C LEU A 43 0.00 -1.10 -7.67
N ALA A 44 0.36 -0.28 -6.69
CA ALA A 44 0.37 -0.68 -5.30
C ALA A 44 -0.78 0.01 -4.56
N TYR A 45 -1.44 -0.73 -3.68
CA TYR A 45 -2.49 -0.17 -2.85
C TYR A 45 -2.53 -0.83 -1.47
N ILE A 46 -3.05 -0.07 -0.51
CA ILE A 46 -3.23 -0.43 0.89
C ILE A 46 -4.73 -0.50 1.16
N THR A 47 -5.18 -1.59 1.78
CA THR A 47 -6.57 -1.76 2.21
C THR A 47 -6.64 -2.03 3.70
N SER A 48 -7.77 -1.63 4.30
CA SER A 48 -8.06 -1.89 5.71
C SER A 48 -9.13 -2.96 5.78
N SER A 49 -8.81 -4.12 6.34
CA SER A 49 -9.80 -5.15 6.65
C SER A 49 -10.09 -5.16 8.15
N LYS A 50 -11.36 -5.31 8.53
CA LYS A 50 -11.73 -5.56 9.93
C LYS A 50 -11.43 -7.03 10.23
N GLN A 51 -10.60 -7.32 11.22
CA GLN A 51 -10.56 -8.66 11.82
C GLN A 51 -11.22 -8.58 13.19
N HIS A 52 -12.28 -9.35 13.39
CA HIS A 52 -12.76 -9.67 14.73
C HIS A 52 -11.77 -10.66 15.33
N ILE A 53 -11.06 -10.28 16.39
CA ILE A 53 -10.19 -11.18 17.15
C ILE A 53 -10.73 -11.22 18.58
N ILE A 54 -11.10 -12.39 19.07
CA ILE A 54 -11.24 -12.64 20.51
C ILE A 54 -9.81 -12.74 21.05
N ALA A 55 -9.34 -11.70 21.73
CA ALA A 55 -8.06 -11.75 22.41
C ALA A 55 -8.26 -12.44 23.77
N ILE A 56 -7.75 -13.67 23.93
CA ILE A 56 -7.45 -14.21 25.26
C ILE A 56 -6.16 -13.52 25.69
N VAL A 57 -6.30 -12.36 26.34
CA VAL A 57 -5.22 -11.78 27.13
C VAL A 57 -5.34 -12.46 28.49
N GLU A 58 -4.30 -13.16 28.96
CA GLU A 58 -4.24 -13.53 30.37
C GLU A 58 -4.47 -12.24 31.17
N TYR A 59 -5.58 -12.19 31.91
CA TYR A 59 -6.18 -11.01 32.53
C TYR A 59 -7.02 -10.07 31.64
N ILE A 60 -8.21 -10.56 31.27
CA ILE A 60 -9.55 -9.93 31.33
C ILE A 60 -10.37 -10.41 30.12
N VAL A 61 -11.33 -11.29 30.39
CA VAL A 61 -12.40 -11.68 29.47
C VAL A 61 -13.43 -10.53 29.42
N ASP A 62 -14.03 -10.31 28.25
CA ASP A 62 -15.11 -9.35 27.92
C ASP A 62 -14.76 -7.97 27.34
N LYS A 63 -13.96 -7.96 26.27
CA LYS A 63 -14.15 -6.93 25.23
C LYS A 63 -13.79 -7.47 23.85
N GLU A 64 -14.77 -7.52 22.93
CA GLU A 64 -14.47 -7.66 21.51
C GLU A 64 -13.59 -6.48 21.09
N PHE A 65 -12.29 -6.72 20.93
CA PHE A 65 -11.39 -5.73 20.35
C PHE A 65 -11.43 -5.91 18.84
N THR A 66 -12.01 -4.94 18.14
CA THR A 66 -11.91 -4.87 16.68
C THR A 66 -10.49 -4.40 16.33
N ASN A 67 -9.63 -5.34 15.98
CA ASN A 67 -8.32 -5.01 15.42
C ASN A 67 -8.47 -4.84 13.91
N PHE A 68 -8.00 -3.71 13.38
CA PHE A 68 -7.85 -3.55 11.94
C PHE A 68 -6.59 -4.29 11.50
N THR A 69 -6.68 -5.09 10.44
CA THR A 69 -5.49 -5.63 9.77
C THR A 69 -5.33 -4.88 8.48
N THR A 70 -4.19 -4.21 8.32
CA THR A 70 -3.88 -3.53 7.06
C THR A 70 -3.17 -4.49 6.13
N ASN A 71 -3.74 -4.66 4.94
CA ASN A 71 -3.13 -5.43 3.86
C ASN A 71 -2.57 -4.46 2.82
N TYR A 72 -1.52 -4.88 2.12
CA TYR A 72 -1.08 -4.19 0.92
C TYR A 72 -0.93 -5.20 -0.20
N ALA A 73 -1.27 -4.77 -1.40
CA ALA A 73 -1.15 -5.58 -2.59
C ALA A 73 -0.46 -4.76 -3.66
N VAL A 74 0.36 -5.46 -4.44
CA VAL A 74 0.93 -4.88 -5.66
C VAL A 74 0.53 -5.74 -6.84
N ILE A 75 -0.03 -5.07 -7.83
CA ILE A 75 -0.47 -5.63 -9.10
C ILE A 75 0.41 -5.06 -10.19
N ASP A 76 0.99 -5.94 -10.99
CA ASP A 76 1.60 -5.55 -12.26
C ASP A 76 0.48 -5.25 -13.26
N MET A 77 0.30 -3.99 -13.67
CA MET A 77 -0.82 -3.66 -14.57
C MET A 77 -0.60 -4.19 -16.00
N ASN A 78 0.65 -4.49 -16.39
CA ASN A 78 0.95 -5.14 -17.66
C ASN A 78 0.68 -6.65 -17.60
N ASN A 79 0.64 -7.24 -16.40
CA ASN A 79 0.34 -8.65 -16.18
C ASN A 79 -0.61 -8.83 -14.98
N LYS A 80 -1.90 -8.65 -15.24
CA LYS A 80 -2.96 -8.57 -14.22
C LYS A 80 -3.13 -9.85 -13.41
N ASP A 81 -2.70 -10.98 -13.93
CA ASP A 81 -2.75 -12.28 -13.24
C ASP A 81 -1.69 -12.39 -12.13
N LYS A 82 -0.71 -11.46 -12.13
CA LYS A 82 0.42 -11.44 -11.21
C LYS A 82 0.17 -10.48 -10.04
N LYS A 83 -0.78 -10.86 -9.18
CA LYS A 83 -1.03 -10.16 -7.91
C LYS A 83 -0.12 -10.72 -6.81
N ASN A 84 0.75 -9.88 -6.25
CA ASN A 84 1.49 -10.22 -5.04
C ASN A 84 0.81 -9.53 -3.86
N ALA A 85 0.07 -10.29 -3.07
CA ALA A 85 -0.43 -9.85 -1.78
C ALA A 85 0.63 -10.13 -0.72
N LEU A 86 0.96 -9.12 0.08
CA LEU A 86 1.84 -9.28 1.23
C LEU A 86 1.05 -8.79 2.45
N SER A 87 0.95 -9.64 3.47
CA SER A 87 0.41 -9.24 4.77
C SER A 87 1.55 -8.81 5.67
N PHE A 88 1.35 -7.73 6.43
CA PHE A 88 2.28 -7.37 7.50
C PHE A 88 2.06 -8.23 8.74
N ASN A 89 3.07 -8.27 9.61
CA ASN A 89 2.94 -8.80 10.96
C ASN A 89 1.76 -8.10 11.68
N LYS A 90 1.01 -8.84 12.52
CA LYS A 90 -0.18 -8.43 13.28
C LYS A 90 -0.07 -7.09 14.03
N TYR A 91 1.15 -6.60 14.23
CA TYR A 91 1.44 -5.37 14.99
C TYR A 91 1.84 -4.16 14.12
N ALA A 92 1.77 -4.26 12.79
CA ALA A 92 2.15 -3.19 11.87
C ALA A 92 0.97 -2.79 10.96
N TYR A 93 0.69 -1.49 10.93
CA TYR A 93 -0.41 -0.85 10.20
C TYR A 93 0.16 -0.01 9.06
N ALA A 94 -0.06 -0.41 7.81
CA ALA A 94 0.31 0.41 6.67
C ALA A 94 -0.60 1.65 6.56
N ASN A 95 0.02 2.80 6.36
CA ASN A 95 -0.67 4.09 6.33
C ASN A 95 -0.64 4.71 4.94
N TYR A 96 0.54 4.67 4.30
CA TYR A 96 0.77 5.31 3.02
C TYR A 96 1.82 4.52 2.22
N CYS A 97 1.71 4.54 0.91
CA CYS A 97 2.71 3.97 0.02
C CYS A 97 2.98 4.85 -1.20
N THR A 98 4.20 4.76 -1.72
CA THR A 98 4.62 5.43 -2.96
C THR A 98 5.77 4.67 -3.62
N PHE A 99 6.13 5.08 -4.84
CA PHE A 99 7.38 4.67 -5.49
C PHE A 99 8.31 5.87 -5.62
N ASN A 100 9.60 5.69 -5.38
CA ASN A 100 10.59 6.71 -5.74
C ASN A 100 10.98 6.62 -7.23
N LEU A 101 11.76 7.60 -7.71
CA LEU A 101 12.23 7.65 -9.10
C LEU A 101 13.15 6.49 -9.50
N LYS A 102 13.72 5.76 -8.54
CA LYS A 102 14.51 4.54 -8.78
C LYS A 102 13.64 3.30 -8.93
N GLY A 103 12.31 3.44 -8.83
CA GLY A 103 11.36 2.34 -8.86
C GLY A 103 11.35 1.50 -7.57
N GLU A 104 11.95 1.99 -6.47
CA GLU A 104 11.84 1.35 -5.16
C GLU A 104 10.48 1.66 -4.55
N PHE A 105 9.91 0.67 -3.88
CA PHE A 105 8.64 0.84 -3.18
C PHE A 105 8.89 1.36 -1.78
N ILE A 106 8.24 2.47 -1.44
CA ILE A 106 8.30 3.11 -0.13
C ILE A 106 6.97 2.88 0.57
N LEU A 107 7.05 2.37 1.80
CA LEU A 107 5.89 2.14 2.64
C LEU A 107 6.06 2.86 3.97
N TYR A 108 5.04 3.62 4.35
CA TYR A 108 4.92 4.23 5.66
C TYR A 108 3.94 3.44 6.53
N SER A 109 4.36 3.03 7.73
CA SER A 109 3.55 2.22 8.64
C SER A 109 3.72 2.61 10.11
N SER A 110 2.69 2.41 10.91
CA SER A 110 2.79 2.44 12.38
C SER A 110 2.99 1.01 12.91
N VAL A 111 4.01 0.79 13.74
CA VAL A 111 4.34 -0.49 14.38
C VAL A 111 4.21 -0.34 15.89
N LYS A 112 3.29 -1.11 16.51
CA LYS A 112 2.78 -0.83 17.87
C LYS A 112 2.17 0.59 17.96
N ILE A 113 1.74 1.01 19.14
CA ILE A 113 0.99 2.28 19.31
C ILE A 113 1.88 3.51 19.02
N ASP A 114 3.22 3.38 19.11
CA ASP A 114 4.10 4.54 19.31
C ASP A 114 5.26 4.66 18.29
N HIS A 115 5.38 3.78 17.30
CA HIS A 115 6.50 3.82 16.36
C HIS A 115 6.05 3.92 14.93
N GLU A 116 6.59 4.91 14.22
CA GLU A 116 6.38 5.07 12.80
C GLU A 116 7.64 4.63 12.06
N ILE A 117 7.45 3.86 10.99
CA ILE A 117 8.53 3.26 10.22
C ILE A 117 8.28 3.51 8.73
N ILE A 118 9.33 3.97 8.05
CA ILE A 118 9.41 4.03 6.60
C ILE A 118 10.23 2.82 6.13
N TRP A 119 9.63 1.96 5.33
CA TRP A 119 10.28 0.79 4.71
C TRP A 119 10.58 1.09 3.25
N ILE A 120 11.73 0.62 2.76
CA ILE A 120 12.11 0.72 1.36
C ILE A 120 12.41 -0.67 0.80
N TYR A 121 11.67 -1.06 -0.24
CA TYR A 121 11.75 -2.37 -0.87
C TYR A 121 12.32 -2.26 -2.29
N SER A 122 13.20 -3.20 -2.64
CA SER A 122 13.57 -3.44 -4.04
C SER A 122 12.41 -4.11 -4.77
N THR A 123 12.01 -3.54 -5.90
CA THR A 123 10.92 -4.07 -6.74
C THR A 123 11.44 -4.86 -7.94
N GLN A 124 12.75 -4.82 -8.21
CA GLN A 124 13.43 -5.68 -9.19
C GLN A 124 13.70 -7.04 -8.55
N THR A 125 13.10 -8.12 -9.07
CA THR A 125 13.17 -9.45 -8.44
C THR A 125 13.29 -10.58 -9.45
N LYS A 126 14.19 -11.55 -9.19
CA LYS A 126 13.96 -12.95 -9.56
C LYS A 126 12.96 -13.54 -8.54
N ASN A 127 11.91 -14.21 -9.00
CA ASN A 127 10.90 -14.93 -8.18
C ASN A 127 9.80 -14.10 -7.49
N ASN A 128 9.47 -12.90 -7.98
CA ASN A 128 8.29 -12.10 -7.59
C ASN A 128 8.20 -11.67 -6.11
N LYS A 129 9.26 -11.86 -5.30
CA LYS A 129 9.29 -11.47 -3.89
C LYS A 129 10.14 -10.21 -3.69
N TRP A 130 9.51 -9.16 -3.19
CA TRP A 130 10.19 -7.89 -2.89
C TRP A 130 11.03 -8.01 -1.63
N LYS A 131 12.29 -7.54 -1.69
CA LYS A 131 13.22 -7.57 -0.56
C LYS A 131 13.28 -6.20 0.10
N CYS A 132 13.06 -6.14 1.42
CA CYS A 132 13.33 -4.93 2.20
C CYS A 132 14.82 -4.61 2.13
N LYS A 133 15.16 -3.43 1.62
CA LYS A 133 16.55 -2.94 1.52
C LYS A 133 16.98 -2.25 2.81
N ARG A 134 16.07 -1.47 3.39
CA ARG A 134 16.31 -0.63 4.58
C ARG A 134 14.99 -0.14 5.16
N PHE A 135 15.05 0.28 6.42
CA PHE A 135 13.94 0.95 7.09
C PHE A 135 14.46 2.08 7.98
N TYR A 136 13.61 3.07 8.22
CA TYR A 136 13.88 4.22 9.06
C TYR A 136 12.77 4.33 10.09
N ARG A 137 13.13 4.38 11.36
CA ARG A 137 12.19 4.71 12.43
C ARG A 137 12.12 6.21 12.57
N ILE A 138 10.91 6.76 12.53
CA ILE A 138 10.66 8.18 12.82
C ILE A 138 10.65 8.32 14.35
N PRO A 139 11.41 9.27 14.93
CA PRO A 139 11.35 9.56 16.35
C PRO A 139 9.94 10.00 16.75
N LYS A 140 9.57 9.75 18.02
CA LYS A 140 8.30 10.21 18.57
C LYS A 140 8.24 11.74 18.49
N ASP A 141 7.04 12.28 18.25
CA ASP A 141 6.74 13.72 18.16
C ASP A 141 7.24 14.45 16.90
N TYR A 142 7.65 13.69 15.86
CA TYR A 142 7.92 14.23 14.53
C TYR A 142 6.78 13.88 13.57
N GLU A 143 6.19 14.89 12.93
CA GLU A 143 5.19 14.67 11.88
C GLU A 143 5.88 14.46 10.53
N LEU A 144 5.51 13.40 9.81
CA LEU A 144 5.97 13.19 8.45
C LEU A 144 5.25 14.17 7.51
N ILE A 145 5.91 15.28 7.19
CA ILE A 145 5.32 16.38 6.38
C ILE A 145 5.12 15.96 4.91
N SER A 146 6.08 15.24 4.32
CA SER A 146 5.95 14.60 2.99
C SER A 146 7.19 13.77 2.67
N ILE A 147 7.04 12.78 1.77
CA ILE A 147 8.15 12.11 1.10
C ILE A 147 8.14 12.58 -0.35
N SER A 148 9.12 13.41 -0.70
CA SER A 148 9.31 13.94 -2.05
C SER A 148 9.53 12.80 -3.06
N LYS A 149 8.85 12.86 -4.22
CA LYS A 149 9.15 11.99 -5.37
C LYS A 149 10.57 12.26 -5.91
N TYR A 150 11.07 13.49 -5.77
CA TYR A 150 12.37 13.90 -6.26
C TYR A 150 13.47 13.60 -5.24
N ASP A 151 14.32 12.62 -5.55
CA ASP A 151 15.68 12.58 -4.99
C ASP A 151 16.41 13.80 -5.60
N LYS A 152 16.89 14.72 -4.77
CA LYS A 152 17.96 15.63 -5.19
C LYS A 152 19.30 14.95 -5.00
#